data_AF-A0A8T5UBJ5-F1
#
_entry.id   AF-A0A8T5UBJ5-F1
#
_cell.length_a   1.000
_cell.length_b   1.000
_cell.length_c   1.000
_cell.angle_alpha   90.00
_cell.angle_beta   90.00
_cell.angle_gamma   90.00
#
_symmetry.space_group_name_H-M   'P 1'
#
loop_
_entity.id
_entity.type
_entity.pdbx_description
1 polymer ?
#
loop_
_entity_poly.entity_id
_entity_poly.type
_entity_poly.pdbx_seq_one_letter_code
_entity_poly.pdbx_strand_id
1 'polypeptide(L)'
;MSTWKIDLKFADGTGNEIELYDAKSYFNGYLKLKRSYFNRLVKAIKITKKYTTGHAIEKVVGPGSKEWTLNPWMLLLFKDNEKKKPFWLFIKREKDLSGLLIAIGPKQFAEYNNSNMLEAKRDIKRLINYVVAYLNKFNCSVLLPNYLS
;
A
#
# COMPACT_ATOMS: atom_id res chain seq x y z
N MET A 1 -8.69 10.70 11.69
CA MET A 1 -7.61 9.70 11.51
C MET A 1 -6.31 10.44 11.28
N SER A 2 -5.21 10.00 11.87
CA SER A 2 -3.89 10.53 11.53
C SER A 2 -3.55 10.18 10.08
N THR A 3 -2.74 11.01 9.44
CA THR A 3 -2.38 10.83 8.03
C THR A 3 -0.88 10.70 7.84
N TRP A 4 -0.52 10.10 6.71
CA TRP A 4 0.83 9.94 6.20
C TRP A 4 0.91 10.67 4.87
N LYS A 5 1.94 11.50 4.70
CA LYS A 5 2.21 12.22 3.46
C LYS A 5 3.39 11.57 2.75
N ILE A 6 3.18 11.21 1.49
CA ILE A 6 4.17 10.55 0.64
C ILE A 6 4.42 11.45 -0.56
N ASP A 7 5.66 11.94 -0.68
CA ASP A 7 6.08 12.67 -1.86
C ASP A 7 6.63 11.67 -2.87
N LEU A 8 6.03 11.69 -4.05
CA LEU A 8 6.42 10.88 -5.19
C LEU A 8 7.20 11.74 -6.18
N LYS A 9 8.34 11.24 -6.67
CA LYS A 9 9.15 11.84 -7.72
C LYS A 9 9.60 10.75 -8.68
N PHE A 10 9.07 10.78 -9.89
CA PHE A 10 9.36 9.83 -10.96
C PHE A 10 10.59 10.29 -11.78
N ALA A 11 11.18 9.35 -12.54
CA ALA A 11 12.39 9.60 -13.31
C ALA A 11 12.23 10.63 -14.45
N ASP A 12 11.01 10.81 -14.94
CA ASP A 12 10.64 11.84 -15.93
C ASP A 12 10.53 13.26 -15.31
N GLY A 13 10.81 13.39 -14.01
CA GLY A 13 10.69 14.64 -13.26
C GLY A 13 9.28 14.90 -12.73
N THR A 14 8.29 14.05 -13.06
CA THR A 14 6.93 14.19 -12.56
C THR A 14 6.91 14.00 -11.04
N GLY A 15 6.32 14.96 -10.33
CA GLY A 15 6.13 14.93 -8.89
C GLY A 15 4.66 14.82 -8.52
N ASN A 16 4.35 14.15 -7.40
CA ASN A 16 3.00 14.14 -6.83
C ASN A 16 3.06 13.93 -5.31
N GLU A 17 2.23 14.63 -4.54
CA GLU A 17 2.06 14.37 -3.11
C GLU A 17 0.78 13.55 -2.92
N ILE A 18 0.86 12.42 -2.22
CA ILE A 18 -0.32 11.65 -1.84
C ILE A 18 -0.49 11.62 -0.33
N GLU A 19 -1.75 11.75 0.10
CA GLU A 19 -2.15 11.57 1.48
C GLU A 19 -2.74 10.18 1.68
N LEU A 20 -2.28 9.50 2.72
CA LEU A 20 -2.74 8.18 3.15
C LEU A 20 -3.23 8.22 4.60
N TYR A 21 -4.09 7.29 4.96
CA TYR A 21 -4.76 7.26 6.26
C TYR A 21 -4.19 6.14 7.11
N ASP A 22 -3.83 6.49 8.35
CA ASP A 22 -3.13 5.61 9.27
C ASP A 22 -3.94 4.35 9.59
N ALA A 23 -3.35 3.19 9.26
CA ALA A 23 -4.00 1.91 9.38
C ALA A 23 -4.16 1.45 10.85
N LYS A 24 -3.41 2.04 11.79
CA LYS A 24 -3.40 1.66 13.21
C LYS A 24 -4.80 1.68 13.82
N SER A 25 -5.58 2.67 13.42
CA SER A 25 -6.96 2.86 13.86
C SER A 25 -7.84 1.65 13.56
N TYR A 26 -7.74 1.03 12.38
CA TYR A 26 -8.59 -0.12 12.01
C TYR A 26 -8.23 -1.44 12.72
N PHE A 27 -6.99 -1.60 13.21
CA PHE A 27 -6.50 -2.89 13.69
C PHE A 27 -6.05 -2.89 15.16
N ASN A 28 -6.24 -1.80 15.90
CA ASN A 28 -5.67 -1.59 17.25
C ASN A 28 -4.15 -1.82 17.28
N GLY A 29 -3.47 -1.37 16.23
CA GLY A 29 -2.07 -1.71 15.92
C GLY A 29 -1.85 -1.80 14.41
N TYR A 30 -0.66 -2.14 13.95
CA TYR A 30 -0.42 -2.35 12.52
C TYR A 30 -0.64 -3.80 12.12
N LEU A 31 -1.32 -4.03 11.00
CA LEU A 31 -1.54 -5.38 10.48
C LEU A 31 -0.22 -5.94 9.94
N LYS A 32 0.26 -7.03 10.58
CA LYS A 32 1.40 -7.81 10.08
C LYS A 32 0.99 -8.73 8.93
N LEU A 33 1.56 -8.50 7.77
CA LEU A 33 1.48 -9.34 6.57
C LEU A 33 2.66 -10.32 6.58
N LYS A 34 2.37 -11.62 6.63
CA LYS A 34 3.40 -12.67 6.67
C LYS A 34 4.27 -12.65 5.40
N ARG A 35 5.54 -13.06 5.52
CA ARG A 35 6.45 -13.24 4.37
C ARG A 35 5.83 -14.06 3.23
N SER A 36 5.10 -15.13 3.58
CA SER A 36 4.42 -16.00 2.62
C SER A 36 3.39 -15.25 1.76
N TYR A 37 2.75 -14.20 2.28
CA TYR A 37 1.86 -13.35 1.50
C TYR A 37 2.61 -12.66 0.35
N PHE A 38 3.72 -11.98 0.65
CA PHE A 38 4.53 -11.29 -0.35
C PHE A 38 5.12 -12.27 -1.37
N ASN A 39 5.59 -13.43 -0.93
CA ASN A 39 6.06 -14.46 -1.84
C ASN A 39 4.96 -14.91 -2.83
N ARG A 40 3.72 -15.06 -2.34
CA ARG A 40 2.56 -15.38 -3.19
C ARG A 40 2.19 -14.24 -4.11
N LEU A 41 2.20 -13.00 -3.61
CA LEU A 41 1.95 -11.81 -4.42
C LEU A 41 2.97 -11.69 -5.55
N VAL A 42 4.26 -11.80 -5.25
CA VAL A 42 5.34 -11.79 -6.26
C VAL A 42 5.18 -12.94 -7.26
N LYS A 43 4.84 -14.15 -6.80
CA LYS A 43 4.57 -15.28 -7.69
C LYS A 43 3.39 -15.00 -8.61
N ALA A 44 2.29 -14.46 -8.09
CA ALA A 44 1.13 -14.06 -8.88
C ALA A 44 1.49 -12.96 -9.89
N ILE A 45 2.23 -11.94 -9.45
CA ILE A 45 2.75 -10.83 -10.27
C ILE A 45 3.55 -11.37 -11.46
N LYS A 46 4.49 -12.28 -11.23
CA LYS A 46 5.33 -12.87 -12.29
C LYS A 46 4.53 -13.62 -13.35
N ILE A 47 3.38 -14.18 -12.98
CA ILE A 47 2.49 -14.91 -13.89
C ILE A 47 1.61 -13.92 -14.68
N THR A 48 1.23 -12.80 -14.07
CA THR A 48 0.34 -11.80 -14.67
C THR A 48 1.12 -10.67 -15.37
N LYS A 49 0.91 -10.46 -16.68
CA LYS A 49 1.58 -9.38 -17.44
C LYS A 49 1.12 -7.94 -17.11
N LYS A 50 0.19 -7.75 -16.15
CA LYS A 50 -0.47 -6.47 -15.86
C LYS A 50 0.02 -5.83 -14.55
N TYR A 51 1.34 -5.74 -14.39
CA TYR A 51 1.92 -5.01 -13.27
C TYR A 51 3.01 -4.05 -13.73
N THR A 52 3.21 -2.98 -12.96
CA THR A 52 4.36 -2.09 -13.12
C THR A 52 5.10 -1.96 -11.80
N THR A 53 6.42 -1.83 -11.87
CA THR A 53 7.29 -1.52 -10.73
C THR A 53 8.07 -0.26 -11.06
N GLY A 54 8.27 0.61 -10.08
CA GLY A 54 9.09 1.81 -10.24
C GLY A 54 9.66 2.29 -8.92
N HIS A 55 10.71 3.10 -9.01
CA HIS A 55 11.21 3.89 -7.90
C HIS A 55 10.58 5.28 -8.01
N ALA A 56 9.88 5.71 -6.97
CA ALA A 56 9.23 7.00 -6.95
C ALA A 56 9.09 7.61 -5.56
N ILE A 57 9.21 6.85 -4.46
CA ILE A 57 8.99 7.40 -3.12
C ILE A 57 10.23 8.24 -2.75
N GLU A 58 10.05 9.55 -2.73
CA GLU A 58 11.11 10.52 -2.42
C GLU A 58 11.16 10.83 -0.93
N LYS A 59 10.00 11.09 -0.32
CA LYS A 59 9.89 11.50 1.08
C LYS A 59 8.67 10.88 1.75
N VAL A 60 8.81 10.55 3.03
CA VAL A 60 7.71 9.99 3.84
C VAL A 60 7.62 10.73 5.16
N VAL A 61 6.49 11.40 5.39
CA VAL A 61 6.18 12.09 6.63
C VAL A 61 4.99 11.41 7.30
N GLY A 62 5.22 10.90 8.51
CA GLY A 62 4.19 10.25 9.31
C GLY A 62 3.45 11.21 10.25
N PRO A 63 2.53 10.69 11.07
CA PRO A 63 1.80 11.46 12.06
C PRO A 63 2.72 12.28 12.97
N GLY A 64 2.31 13.51 13.29
CA GLY A 64 3.10 14.45 14.09
C GLY A 64 4.31 15.01 13.35
N SER A 65 4.26 15.05 12.01
CA SER A 65 5.32 15.60 11.15
C SER A 65 6.67 14.90 11.30
N LYS A 66 6.68 13.65 11.80
CA LYS A 66 7.90 12.89 11.95
C LYS A 66 8.36 12.38 10.59
N GLU A 67 9.65 12.53 10.29
CA GLU A 67 10.23 12.00 9.07
C GLU A 67 10.54 10.50 9.19
N TRP A 68 10.17 9.74 8.15
CA TRP A 68 10.39 8.30 8.07
C TRP A 68 10.96 7.85 6.72
N THR A 69 11.48 8.78 5.91
CA THR A 69 11.94 8.54 4.54
C THR A 69 12.82 7.29 4.40
N LEU A 70 13.82 7.13 5.26
CA LEU A 70 14.84 6.05 5.19
C LEU A 70 14.36 4.67 5.69
N ASN A 71 13.07 4.36 5.59
CA ASN A 71 12.54 3.03 5.89
C ASN A 71 12.20 2.27 4.60
N PRO A 72 12.30 0.93 4.59
CA PRO A 72 12.06 0.13 3.39
C PRO A 72 10.57 0.08 3.03
N TRP A 73 10.10 1.14 2.38
CA TRP A 73 8.70 1.34 2.03
C TRP A 73 8.33 0.57 0.77
N MET A 74 7.04 0.23 0.70
CA MET A 74 6.39 -0.27 -0.50
C MET A 74 5.01 0.36 -0.58
N LEU A 75 4.74 1.07 -1.66
CA LEU A 75 3.42 1.57 -1.98
C LEU A 75 2.81 0.70 -3.07
N LEU A 76 1.75 -0.02 -2.73
CA LEU A 76 1.01 -0.87 -3.66
C LEU A 76 -0.26 -0.13 -4.10
N LEU A 77 -0.37 0.17 -5.38
CA LEU A 77 -1.52 0.83 -5.99
C LEU A 77 -2.30 -0.21 -6.79
N PHE A 78 -3.54 -0.49 -6.40
CA PHE A 78 -4.41 -1.42 -7.09
C PHE A 78 -5.58 -0.67 -7.70
N LYS A 79 -5.96 -1.07 -8.91
CA LYS A 79 -7.19 -0.64 -9.57
C LYS A 79 -7.90 -1.86 -10.11
N ASP A 80 -9.10 -2.13 -9.60
CA ASP A 80 -9.97 -3.21 -10.09
C ASP A 80 -10.38 -2.90 -11.55
N ASN A 81 -10.19 -3.87 -12.45
CA ASN A 81 -10.53 -3.72 -13.87
C ASN A 81 -12.05 -3.65 -14.10
N GLU A 82 -12.85 -4.36 -13.28
CA GLU A 82 -14.31 -4.42 -13.40
C GLU A 82 -14.95 -3.23 -12.68
N LYS A 83 -14.59 -3.02 -11.40
CA LYS A 83 -15.24 -2.01 -10.54
C LYS A 83 -14.61 -0.62 -10.61
N LYS A 84 -13.44 -0.48 -11.25
CA LYS A 84 -12.66 0.76 -11.41
C LYS A 84 -12.34 1.51 -10.10
N LYS A 85 -12.58 0.92 -8.93
CA LYS A 85 -12.28 1.52 -7.63
C LYS A 85 -10.82 1.26 -7.26
N PRO A 86 -9.99 2.30 -7.12
CA PRO A 86 -8.62 2.13 -6.70
C PRO A 86 -8.54 1.96 -5.17
N PHE A 87 -7.54 1.22 -4.72
CA PHE A 87 -7.13 1.21 -3.32
C PHE A 87 -5.62 1.03 -3.23
N TRP A 88 -5.05 1.59 -2.19
CA TRP A 88 -3.63 1.72 -1.98
C TRP A 88 -3.27 1.12 -0.64
N LEU A 89 -2.18 0.35 -0.61
CA LEU A 89 -1.63 -0.23 0.60
C LEU A 89 -0.20 0.27 0.76
N PHE A 90 0.06 0.98 1.85
CA PHE A 90 1.39 1.47 2.17
C PHE A 90 1.99 0.63 3.28
N ILE A 91 3.09 -0.04 2.95
CA ILE A 91 3.66 -1.13 3.73
C ILE A 91 5.10 -0.78 4.07
N LYS A 92 5.46 -0.95 5.34
CA LYS A 92 6.85 -0.99 5.78
C LYS A 92 7.35 -2.43 5.75
N ARG A 93 8.51 -2.68 5.12
CA ARG A 93 9.17 -3.98 5.18
C ARG A 93 9.93 -4.16 6.50
N GLU A 94 9.75 -5.31 7.13
CA GLU A 94 10.48 -5.66 8.35
C GLU A 94 11.69 -6.56 8.04
N LYS A 95 12.66 -6.63 8.96
CA LYS A 95 13.89 -7.43 8.81
C LYS A 95 13.60 -8.93 8.60
N ASP A 96 12.53 -9.44 9.19
CA ASP A 96 12.05 -10.82 9.03
C ASP A 96 11.37 -11.08 7.67
N LEU A 97 11.41 -10.09 6.75
CA LEU A 97 10.72 -10.11 5.47
C LEU A 97 9.21 -10.30 5.64
N SER A 98 8.64 -9.82 6.74
CA SER A 98 7.22 -9.52 6.83
C SER A 98 6.97 -8.06 6.44
N GLY A 99 5.71 -7.68 6.33
CA GLY A 99 5.33 -6.29 6.08
C GLY A 99 4.35 -5.82 7.15
N LEU A 100 4.44 -4.55 7.53
CA LEU A 100 3.44 -3.88 8.35
C LEU A 100 2.62 -2.98 7.45
N LEU A 101 1.31 -3.19 7.39
CA LEU A 101 0.40 -2.24 6.73
C LEU A 101 0.32 -0.99 7.60
N ILE A 102 0.95 0.09 7.14
CA ILE A 102 1.07 1.35 7.87
C ILE A 102 -0.07 2.29 7.54
N ALA A 103 -0.45 2.40 6.26
CA ALA A 103 -1.52 3.29 5.83
C ALA A 103 -2.28 2.73 4.64
N ILE A 104 -3.50 3.21 4.45
CA ILE A 104 -4.36 2.88 3.30
C ILE A 104 -4.82 4.14 2.58
N GLY A 105 -5.13 4.00 1.31
CA GLY A 105 -5.72 5.07 0.49
C GLY A 105 -6.49 4.51 -0.70
N PRO A 106 -6.96 5.36 -1.62
CA PRO A 106 -7.11 6.82 -1.45
C PRO A 106 -8.16 7.15 -0.39
N LYS A 107 -8.40 8.45 -0.14
CA LYS A 107 -9.40 8.96 0.82
C LYS A 107 -10.74 8.21 0.80
N GLN A 108 -11.31 8.00 -0.39
CA GLN A 108 -12.58 7.29 -0.55
C GLN A 108 -12.55 5.86 0.01
N PHE A 109 -11.43 5.15 -0.15
CA PHE A 109 -11.25 3.81 0.40
C PHE A 109 -11.10 3.84 1.93
N ALA A 110 -10.36 4.82 2.45
CA ALA A 110 -10.20 5.00 3.89
C ALA A 110 -11.52 5.36 4.58
N GLU A 111 -12.31 6.27 4.00
CA GLU A 111 -13.62 6.71 4.50
C GLU A 111 -14.63 5.57 4.51
N TYR A 112 -14.71 4.79 3.43
CA TYR A 112 -15.56 3.60 3.36
C TYR A 112 -15.28 2.64 4.52
N ASN A 113 -14.00 2.34 4.76
CA ASN A 113 -13.61 1.46 5.88
C ASN A 113 -13.84 2.13 7.25
N ASN A 114 -13.74 3.46 7.35
CA ASN A 114 -13.95 4.15 8.63
C ASN A 114 -15.42 4.13 9.06
N SER A 115 -16.37 4.18 8.12
CA SER A 115 -17.81 4.12 8.43
C SER A 115 -18.28 2.80 9.06
N ASN A 116 -17.51 1.72 8.94
CA ASN A 116 -17.83 0.42 9.52
C ASN A 116 -16.57 -0.25 10.09
N MET A 117 -16.05 0.32 11.17
CA MET A 117 -14.75 -0.04 11.75
C MET A 117 -14.63 -1.51 12.18
N LEU A 118 -15.74 -2.13 12.62
CA LEU A 118 -15.80 -3.54 13.00
C LEU A 118 -15.58 -4.48 11.80
N GLU A 119 -16.21 -4.19 10.66
CA GLU A 119 -16.05 -4.98 9.44
C GLU A 119 -14.81 -4.57 8.64
N ALA A 120 -14.32 -3.33 8.77
CA ALA A 120 -13.15 -2.81 8.06
C ALA A 120 -11.92 -3.72 8.17
N LYS A 121 -11.65 -4.23 9.38
CA LYS A 121 -10.56 -5.18 9.62
C LYS A 121 -10.72 -6.47 8.81
N ARG A 122 -11.96 -6.98 8.71
CA ARG A 122 -12.27 -8.19 7.96
C ARG A 122 -12.21 -7.90 6.45
N ASP A 123 -12.72 -6.77 6.01
CA ASP A 123 -12.79 -6.38 4.61
C ASP A 123 -11.42 -6.08 4.01
N ILE A 124 -10.57 -5.34 4.71
CA ILE A 124 -9.18 -5.10 4.27
C ILE A 124 -8.44 -6.44 4.15
N LYS A 125 -8.60 -7.36 5.11
CA LYS A 125 -7.98 -8.70 5.03
C LYS A 125 -8.52 -9.52 3.87
N ARG A 126 -9.83 -9.51 3.65
CA ARG A 126 -10.49 -10.19 2.52
C ARG A 126 -9.97 -9.62 1.20
N LEU A 127 -9.88 -8.31 1.07
CA LEU A 127 -9.38 -7.63 -0.11
C LEU A 127 -7.92 -8.00 -0.39
N ILE A 128 -7.06 -7.94 0.62
CA ILE A 128 -5.65 -8.35 0.54
C ILE A 128 -5.51 -9.79 0.04
N ASN A 129 -6.33 -10.72 0.54
CA ASN A 129 -6.35 -12.10 0.07
C ASN A 129 -6.90 -12.24 -1.35
N TYR A 130 -7.94 -11.48 -1.68
CA TYR A 130 -8.57 -11.46 -3.00
C TYR A 130 -7.59 -10.98 -4.08
N VAL A 131 -6.78 -9.95 -3.80
CA VAL A 131 -5.69 -9.50 -4.67
C VAL A 131 -4.71 -10.63 -4.99
N VAL A 132 -4.30 -11.41 -4.00
CA VAL A 132 -3.34 -12.51 -4.22
C VAL A 132 -3.94 -13.65 -5.02
N ALA A 133 -5.23 -13.94 -4.83
CA ALA A 133 -5.93 -15.00 -5.55
C ALA A 133 -6.28 -14.60 -7.00
N TYR A 134 -6.61 -13.33 -7.24
CA TYR A 134 -7.18 -12.85 -8.50
C TYR A 134 -6.43 -11.64 -9.05
N LEU A 135 -5.10 -11.64 -8.98
CA LEU A 135 -4.29 -10.49 -9.37
C LEU A 135 -4.54 -10.04 -10.82
N ASN A 136 -4.89 -10.97 -11.72
CA ASN A 136 -5.26 -10.70 -13.11
C ASN A 136 -6.48 -9.76 -13.26
N LYS A 137 -7.32 -9.64 -12.23
CA LYS A 137 -8.45 -8.69 -12.17
C LYS A 137 -8.03 -7.28 -11.80
N PHE A 138 -6.77 -7.06 -11.44
CA PHE A 138 -6.25 -5.77 -11.02
C PHE A 138 -5.18 -5.28 -11.99
N ASN A 139 -5.13 -3.97 -12.21
CA ASN A 139 -3.89 -3.31 -12.57
C ASN A 139 -3.16 -2.96 -11.27
N CYS A 140 -1.91 -3.38 -11.17
CA CYS A 140 -1.09 -3.22 -9.97
C CYS A 140 0.15 -2.41 -10.30
N SER A 141 0.43 -1.37 -9.49
CA SER A 141 1.70 -0.66 -9.51
C SER A 141 2.38 -0.76 -8.15
N VAL A 142 3.66 -1.10 -8.15
CA VAL A 142 4.48 -1.16 -6.95
C VAL A 142 5.52 -0.06 -7.02
N LEU A 143 5.42 0.93 -6.12
CA LEU A 143 6.37 2.02 -6.01
C LEU A 143 7.28 1.80 -4.81
N LEU A 144 8.58 1.97 -5.04
CA LEU A 144 9.66 1.79 -4.07
C LEU A 144 10.38 3.13 -3.82
N PRO A 145 11.15 3.25 -2.72
CA PRO A 145 11.98 4.42 -2.45
C PRO A 145 13.05 4.69 -3.49
N ASN A 146 13.24 5.97 -3.83
CA ASN A 146 14.27 6.41 -4.77
C ASN A 146 15.69 6.11 -4.29
N TYR A 147 15.94 6.10 -2.97
CA TYR A 147 17.27 5.77 -2.44
C TYR A 147 17.65 4.28 -2.57
N LEU A 148 16.72 3.41 -3.03
CA LEU A 148 17.01 2.00 -3.31
C LEU A 148 17.40 1.72 -4.77
N SER A 149 17.32 2.73 -5.65
CA SER A 149 17.69 2.61 -7.07
C SER A 149 19.18 2.66 -7.31
#